data_AF-Q2JC70-F1
#
_entry.id   AF-Q2JC70-F1
#
_cell.length_a   1.000
_cell.length_b   1.000
_cell.length_c   1.000
_cell.angle_alpha   90.00
_cell.angle_beta   90.00
_cell.angle_gamma   90.00
#
_symmetry.space_group_name_H-M   'P 1'
#
loop_
_entity.id
_entity.type
_entity.pdbx_description
1 polymer ?
#
loop_
_entity_poly.entity_id
_entity_poly.type
_entity_poly.pdbx_seq_one_letter_code
_entity_poly.pdbx_strand_id
1 'polypeptide(L)'
;MPANIRSRVLALTRATPPAETGLTHWSSRELAKYVTRTTGVSISWHFVAKLWRENHLQPWRQGTFKLSRDPEFADNVMDIVGPYLPADGRGGAQLRREDAGPSTGPYPAVAADHVRRHREAYPRLRPPRHHQPLRDNRSRNRQGLR
;
A
#
# COMPACT_ATOMS: atom_id res chain seq x y z
N MET A 1 -10.73 -23.91 -1.28
CA MET A 1 -9.30 -23.73 -1.65
C MET A 1 -8.46 -23.96 -0.41
N PRO A 2 -7.42 -24.79 -0.46
CA PRO A 2 -6.63 -25.13 0.72
C PRO A 2 -5.81 -23.93 1.20
N ALA A 3 -5.66 -23.81 2.52
CA ALA A 3 -5.11 -22.61 3.18
C ALA A 3 -3.66 -22.30 2.76
N ASN A 4 -2.87 -23.33 2.44
CA ASN A 4 -1.50 -23.23 1.96
C ASN A 4 -1.38 -22.47 0.62
N ILE A 5 -2.39 -22.54 -0.26
CA ILE A 5 -2.37 -21.82 -1.53
C ILE A 5 -2.61 -20.32 -1.31
N ARG A 6 -3.52 -19.97 -0.40
CA ARG A 6 -3.79 -18.57 -0.04
C ARG A 6 -2.54 -17.90 0.53
N SER A 7 -1.88 -18.54 1.49
CA SER A 7 -0.64 -18.02 2.09
C SER A 7 0.48 -17.90 1.07
N ARG A 8 0.63 -18.88 0.17
CA ARG A 8 1.63 -18.83 -0.91
C ARG A 8 1.38 -17.67 -1.88
N VAL A 9 0.14 -17.43 -2.30
CA VAL A 9 -0.19 -16.28 -3.17
C VAL A 9 0.17 -14.96 -2.48
N LEU A 10 -0.15 -14.82 -1.19
CA LEU A 10 0.20 -13.61 -0.43
C LEU A 10 1.72 -13.42 -0.31
N ALA A 11 2.45 -14.48 0.01
CA ALA A 11 3.91 -14.43 0.11
C ALA A 11 4.55 -14.04 -1.23
N LEU A 12 4.15 -14.69 -2.32
CA LEU A 12 4.67 -14.39 -3.66
C LEU A 12 4.34 -12.97 -4.11
N THR A 13 3.14 -12.44 -3.77
CA THR A 13 2.75 -11.07 -4.13
C THR A 13 3.68 -10.02 -3.51
N ARG A 14 4.24 -10.30 -2.33
CA ARG A 14 5.17 -9.40 -1.62
C ARG A 14 6.60 -9.51 -2.13
N ALA A 15 6.92 -10.56 -2.87
CA ALA A 15 8.21 -10.74 -3.52
C ALA A 15 8.17 -10.22 -4.96
N THR A 16 9.31 -9.75 -5.44
CA THR A 16 9.48 -9.44 -6.86
C THR A 16 9.35 -10.72 -7.69
N PRO A 17 8.70 -10.67 -8.87
CA PRO A 17 8.65 -11.82 -9.76
C PRO A 17 10.06 -12.33 -10.09
N PRO A 18 10.29 -13.65 -10.19
CA PRO A 18 11.57 -14.19 -10.62
C PRO A 18 12.00 -13.64 -11.98
N ALA A 19 13.30 -13.38 -12.16
CA ALA A 19 13.84 -12.80 -13.40
C ALA A 19 13.47 -13.62 -14.65
N GLU A 20 13.34 -14.94 -14.53
CA GLU A 20 12.89 -15.86 -15.58
C GLU A 20 11.52 -15.50 -16.18
N THR A 21 10.67 -14.80 -15.42
CA THR A 21 9.34 -14.39 -15.89
C THR A 21 9.37 -13.13 -16.74
N GLY A 22 10.45 -12.34 -16.70
CA GLY A 22 10.56 -11.05 -17.39
C GLY A 22 9.58 -9.97 -16.90
N LEU A 23 8.91 -10.19 -15.76
CA LEU A 23 7.91 -9.28 -15.21
C LEU A 23 8.53 -8.33 -14.18
N THR A 24 8.27 -7.03 -14.30
CA THR A 24 8.66 -6.06 -13.26
C THR A 24 7.78 -6.17 -12.02
N HIS A 25 6.50 -6.52 -12.19
CA HIS A 25 5.53 -6.68 -11.11
C HIS A 25 4.55 -7.81 -11.42
N TRP A 26 3.94 -8.40 -10.40
CA TRP A 26 2.92 -9.42 -10.59
C TRP A 26 1.64 -8.83 -11.19
N SER A 27 1.19 -9.42 -12.30
CA SER A 27 -0.23 -9.37 -12.69
C SER A 27 -0.98 -10.53 -12.05
N SER A 28 -2.28 -10.35 -11.80
CA SER A 28 -3.12 -11.40 -11.21
C SER A 28 -3.18 -12.66 -12.08
N ARG A 29 -3.07 -12.50 -13.40
CA ARG A 29 -3.05 -13.60 -14.38
C ARG A 29 -1.72 -14.37 -14.34
N GLU A 30 -0.61 -13.65 -14.34
CA GLU A 30 0.71 -14.28 -14.34
C GLU A 30 1.01 -14.95 -13.00
N LEU A 31 0.60 -14.35 -11.88
CA LEU A 31 0.73 -14.98 -10.58
C LEU A 31 -0.10 -16.27 -10.50
N ALA A 32 -1.32 -16.28 -11.04
CA ALA A 32 -2.15 -17.48 -11.09
C ALA A 32 -1.52 -18.63 -11.92
N LYS A 33 -1.00 -18.31 -13.11
CA LYS A 33 -0.26 -19.27 -13.95
C LYS A 33 0.97 -19.80 -13.26
N TYR A 34 1.76 -18.93 -12.63
CA TYR A 34 2.99 -19.30 -11.93
C TYR A 34 2.71 -20.24 -10.75
N VAL A 35 1.70 -19.93 -9.93
CA VAL A 35 1.29 -20.80 -8.82
C VAL A 35 0.79 -22.15 -9.32
N THR A 36 0.02 -22.16 -10.41
CA THR A 36 -0.46 -23.40 -11.03
C THR A 36 0.71 -24.26 -11.52
N ARG A 37 1.71 -23.66 -12.18
CA ARG A 37 2.89 -24.37 -12.68
C ARG A 37 3.78 -24.94 -11.57
N THR A 38 3.90 -24.22 -10.45
CA THR A 38 4.78 -24.61 -9.34
C THR A 38 4.15 -25.57 -8.34
N THR A 39 2.82 -25.50 -8.16
CA THR A 39 2.11 -26.26 -7.12
C THR A 39 1.20 -27.35 -7.70
N GLY A 40 0.95 -27.34 -9.02
CA GLY A 40 0.04 -28.28 -9.69
C GLY A 40 -1.45 -28.00 -9.44
N VAL A 41 -1.79 -26.97 -8.65
CA VAL A 41 -3.16 -26.60 -8.33
C VAL A 41 -3.60 -25.43 -9.19
N SER A 42 -4.61 -25.66 -10.04
CA SER A 42 -5.21 -24.62 -10.86
C SER A 42 -5.96 -23.60 -10.00
N ILE A 43 -5.59 -22.33 -10.14
CA ILE A 43 -6.28 -21.21 -9.49
C ILE A 43 -6.73 -20.17 -10.51
N SER A 44 -7.90 -19.56 -10.25
CA SER A 44 -8.41 -18.50 -11.11
C SER A 44 -7.73 -17.17 -10.80
N TRP A 45 -7.49 -16.36 -11.84
CA TRP A 45 -6.94 -15.01 -11.66
C TRP A 45 -7.90 -14.10 -10.86
N HIS A 46 -9.23 -14.34 -10.93
CA HIS A 46 -10.23 -13.66 -10.10
C HIS A 46 -10.04 -13.93 -8.61
N PHE A 47 -9.65 -15.15 -8.24
CA PHE A 47 -9.35 -15.49 -6.86
C PHE A 47 -8.15 -14.68 -6.34
N VAL A 48 -7.08 -14.58 -7.14
CA VAL A 48 -5.90 -13.75 -6.82
C VAL A 48 -6.31 -12.28 -6.66
N ALA A 49 -7.09 -11.74 -7.59
CA ALA A 49 -7.56 -10.35 -7.52
C ALA A 49 -8.49 -10.09 -6.32
N LYS A 50 -9.34 -11.07 -5.94
CA LYS A 50 -10.14 -11.00 -4.72
C LYS A 50 -9.24 -10.98 -3.48
N LEU A 51 -8.25 -11.85 -3.44
CA LEU A 51 -7.31 -11.93 -2.33
C LEU A 51 -6.51 -10.63 -2.15
N TRP A 52 -6.07 -10.00 -3.24
CA TRP A 52 -5.39 -8.71 -3.17
C TRP A 52 -6.28 -7.61 -2.60
N ARG A 53 -7.55 -7.53 -3.02
CA ARG A 53 -8.51 -6.56 -2.49
C ARG A 53 -8.78 -6.76 -0.99
N GLU A 54 -8.96 -8.01 -0.57
CA GLU A 54 -9.17 -8.36 0.84
C GLU A 54 -7.98 -8.03 1.74
N ASN A 55 -6.76 -8.02 1.19
CA ASN A 55 -5.52 -7.79 1.94
C ASN A 55 -4.87 -6.43 1.60
N HIS A 56 -5.58 -5.55 0.90
CA HIS A 56 -5.11 -4.24 0.45
C HIS A 56 -3.76 -4.26 -0.29
N LEU A 57 -3.48 -5.34 -1.03
CA LEU A 57 -2.22 -5.52 -1.77
C LEU A 57 -2.29 -4.88 -3.15
N GLN A 58 -1.22 -4.17 -3.51
CA GLN A 58 -1.07 -3.50 -4.80
C GLN A 58 0.34 -3.76 -5.33
N PRO A 59 0.61 -4.91 -5.97
CA PRO A 59 1.97 -5.31 -6.35
C PRO A 59 2.66 -4.39 -7.35
N TRP A 60 1.92 -3.57 -8.11
CA TRP A 60 2.48 -2.53 -8.98
C TRP A 60 2.80 -1.21 -8.26
N ARG A 61 2.47 -1.09 -6.97
CA ARG A 61 2.80 0.08 -6.14
C ARG A 61 3.99 -0.22 -5.25
N GLN A 62 5.01 -0.87 -5.79
CA GLN A 62 6.31 -0.88 -5.14
C GLN A 62 6.91 0.53 -5.31
N GLY A 63 7.11 1.21 -4.19
CA GLY A 63 7.71 2.54 -4.19
C GLY A 63 9.21 2.44 -4.44
N THR A 64 9.74 3.30 -5.31
CA THR A 64 11.18 3.54 -5.35
C THR A 64 11.56 4.40 -4.14
N PHE A 65 12.55 3.96 -3.37
CA PHE A 65 13.15 4.82 -2.35
C PHE A 65 14.09 5.81 -3.03
N LYS A 66 13.81 7.11 -2.90
CA LYS A 66 14.74 8.15 -3.32
C LYS A 66 15.71 8.40 -2.17
N LEU A 67 16.95 7.92 -2.32
CA LEU A 67 18.01 8.27 -1.40
C LEU A 67 18.34 9.75 -1.57
N SER A 68 18.18 10.54 -0.50
CA SER A 68 18.58 11.94 -0.50
C SER A 68 20.10 12.06 -0.62
N ARG A 69 20.59 13.08 -1.32
CA ARG A 69 22.02 13.47 -1.36
C ARG A 69 22.36 14.54 -0.33
N ASP A 70 21.42 14.84 0.56
CA ASP A 70 21.60 15.79 1.65
C ASP A 70 22.70 15.30 2.61
N PRO A 71 23.76 16.10 2.87
CA PRO A 71 24.77 15.78 3.88
C PRO A 71 24.19 15.46 5.26
N GLU A 72 23.05 16.05 5.63
CA GLU A 72 22.36 15.87 6.92
C GLU A 72 21.29 14.77 6.88
N PHE A 73 21.25 13.95 5.82
CA PHE A 73 20.22 12.91 5.66
C PHE A 73 20.17 11.92 6.83
N ALA A 74 21.33 11.57 7.40
CA ALA A 74 21.40 10.61 8.51
C ALA A 74 20.69 11.14 9.77
N ASP A 75 20.93 12.40 10.13
CA ASP A 75 20.33 13.02 11.31
C ASP A 75 18.82 13.15 11.15
N ASN A 76 18.36 13.59 9.97
CA ASN A 76 16.94 13.65 9.63
C ASN A 76 16.25 12.27 9.69
N VAL A 77 16.93 11.20 9.26
CA VAL A 77 16.39 9.83 9.37
C VAL A 77 16.31 9.40 10.84
N MET A 78 17.32 9.72 11.65
CA MET A 78 17.32 9.37 13.07
C MET A 78 16.24 10.11 13.85
N ASP A 79 15.94 11.36 13.52
CA ASP A 79 14.84 12.10 14.14
C ASP A 79 13.46 11.50 13.82
N ILE A 80 13.28 10.94 12.61
CA ILE A 80 12.01 10.35 12.18
C ILE A 80 11.87 8.89 12.64
N VAL A 81 12.94 8.09 12.49
CA VAL A 81 12.92 6.64 12.72
C VAL A 81 13.35 6.29 14.15
N GLY A 82 14.16 7.11 14.81
CA GLY A 82 14.61 6.92 16.18
C GLY A 82 13.48 6.64 17.18
N PRO A 83 12.32 7.33 17.12
CA PRO A 83 11.16 7.01 17.95
C PRO A 83 10.59 5.59 17.74
N TYR A 84 10.86 4.97 16.59
CA TYR A 84 10.42 3.62 16.24
C TYR A 84 11.50 2.55 16.45
N LEU A 85 12.73 2.95 16.78
CA LEU A 85 13.79 2.02 17.14
C LEU A 85 13.67 1.69 18.64
N PRO A 86 13.70 0.40 19.02
CA PRO A 86 13.73 0.04 20.43
C PRO A 86 15.00 0.60 21.08
N ALA A 87 14.82 1.28 22.22
CA ALA A 87 15.88 2.04 22.88
C ALA A 87 17.04 1.19 23.43
N ASP A 88 16.85 -0.13 23.56
CA ASP A 88 17.76 -1.03 24.27
C ASP A 88 18.64 -1.88 23.35
N GLY A 89 18.50 -1.79 22.02
CA GLY A 89 19.31 -2.55 21.06
C GLY A 89 19.20 -4.08 21.17
N ARG A 90 18.41 -4.59 22.12
CA ARG A 90 18.08 -5.99 22.35
C ARG A 90 16.74 -6.00 23.07
N GLY A 91 15.72 -6.55 22.41
CA GLY A 91 14.36 -6.47 22.92
C GLY A 91 14.21 -6.86 24.39
N GLY A 92 13.59 -5.96 25.14
CA GLY A 92 12.82 -6.25 26.34
C GLY A 92 13.61 -6.09 27.63
N ALA A 93 13.44 -4.93 28.28
CA ALA A 93 12.57 -4.81 29.45
C ALA A 93 12.89 -3.51 30.18
N GLN A 94 11.92 -2.58 30.21
CA GLN A 94 11.89 -1.58 31.26
C GLN A 94 10.52 -1.65 31.94
N LEU A 95 10.40 -2.57 32.90
CA LEU A 95 9.39 -2.47 33.96
C LEU A 95 9.76 -1.23 34.78
N ARG A 96 9.31 -0.06 34.30
CA ARG A 96 9.29 1.16 35.08
C ARG A 96 8.22 0.96 36.15
N ARG A 97 8.67 0.72 37.38
CA ARG A 97 7.82 0.75 38.58
C ARG A 97 7.13 2.13 38.61
N GLU A 98 5.81 2.12 38.58
CA GLU A 98 4.98 3.32 38.66
C GLU A 98 4.90 3.77 40.11
N ASP A 99 5.53 4.89 40.44
CA ASP A 99 5.26 5.62 41.68
C ASP A 99 5.14 7.12 41.36
N ALA A 100 3.92 7.65 41.55
CA ALA A 100 3.52 9.06 41.77
C ALA A 100 3.27 10.05 40.58
N GLY A 101 1.97 10.35 40.35
CA GLY A 101 1.42 11.72 40.30
C GLY A 101 1.45 12.52 38.97
N PRO A 102 0.42 13.32 38.63
CA PRO A 102 0.21 13.82 37.28
C PRO A 102 1.09 15.03 36.96
N SER A 103 2.17 14.84 36.21
CA SER A 103 2.92 15.95 35.61
C SER A 103 2.46 16.19 34.17
N THR A 104 1.55 17.14 34.01
CA THR A 104 1.52 18.16 32.95
C THR A 104 2.48 17.89 31.77
N GLY A 105 1.93 17.46 30.63
CA GLY A 105 2.71 17.18 29.43
C GLY A 105 3.47 18.41 28.89
N PRO A 106 4.58 18.21 28.16
CA PRO A 106 5.43 19.28 27.67
C PRO A 106 4.89 19.83 26.35
N TYR A 107 3.72 20.47 26.40
CA TYR A 107 3.35 21.45 25.38
C TYR A 107 3.35 22.82 26.06
N PRO A 108 4.42 23.63 25.91
CA PRO A 108 4.34 25.02 26.31
C PRO A 108 3.32 25.74 25.42
N ALA A 109 2.27 26.25 26.05
CA ALA A 109 1.30 27.15 25.45
C ALA A 109 1.95 28.53 25.21
N VAL A 110 2.72 28.69 24.13
CA VAL A 110 3.12 30.00 23.58
C VAL A 110 3.34 29.91 22.06
N ALA A 111 2.86 30.95 21.36
CA ALA A 111 3.07 31.28 19.94
C ALA A 111 2.20 30.58 18.88
N ALA A 112 0.88 30.63 19.09
CA ALA A 112 -0.09 30.70 17.99
C ALA A 112 -0.07 32.10 17.35
N ASP A 113 0.95 32.44 16.54
CA ASP A 113 0.90 33.68 15.75
C ASP A 113 1.79 33.74 14.51
N HIS A 114 1.93 32.65 13.73
CA HIS A 114 2.62 32.71 12.43
C HIS A 114 1.94 31.94 11.29
N VAL A 115 0.61 31.76 11.36
CA VAL A 115 -0.19 31.34 10.19
C VAL A 115 -1.45 32.21 10.08
N ARG A 116 -1.24 33.52 9.96
CA ARG A 116 -2.29 34.47 9.53
C ARG A 116 -1.75 35.45 8.48
N ARG A 117 -1.29 34.93 7.34
CA ARG A 117 -1.27 35.65 6.06
C ARG A 117 -0.95 34.71 4.89
N HIS A 118 -1.91 33.88 4.51
CA HIS A 118 -2.22 33.51 3.10
C HIS A 118 -3.49 32.66 3.10
N ARG A 119 -4.60 33.27 3.52
CA ARG A 119 -5.94 32.80 3.15
C ARG A 119 -6.26 33.39 1.79
N GLU A 120 -5.51 32.99 0.77
CA GLU A 120 -5.95 33.18 -0.60
C GLU A 120 -6.92 32.06 -0.94
N ALA A 121 -8.06 32.48 -1.45
CA ALA A 121 -9.21 31.67 -1.72
C ALA A 121 -8.87 30.59 -2.74
N TYR A 122 -8.92 29.31 -2.35
CA TYR A 122 -9.15 28.24 -3.29
C TYR A 122 -10.66 28.16 -3.55
N PRO A 123 -11.19 28.68 -4.68
CA PRO A 123 -12.55 28.38 -5.07
C PRO A 123 -12.67 26.88 -5.29
N ARG A 124 -13.65 26.26 -4.62
CA ARG A 124 -14.00 24.86 -4.82
C ARG A 124 -14.44 24.65 -6.27
N LEU A 125 -13.54 24.21 -7.14
CA LEU A 125 -13.91 23.64 -8.42
C LEU A 125 -14.49 22.25 -8.16
N ARG A 126 -15.81 22.21 -7.93
CA ARG A 126 -16.61 21.02 -8.20
C ARG A 126 -16.52 20.77 -9.71
N PRO A 127 -16.01 19.63 -10.18
CA PRO A 127 -16.15 19.31 -11.59
C PRO A 127 -17.65 19.11 -11.92
N PRO A 128 -18.17 19.68 -13.01
CA PRO A 128 -19.52 19.40 -13.48
C PRO A 128 -19.64 17.90 -13.81
N ARG A 129 -20.69 17.27 -13.28
CA ARG A 129 -21.08 15.90 -13.64
C ARG A 129 -21.57 15.90 -15.09
N HIS A 130 -20.68 15.58 -16.02
CA HIS A 130 -21.11 15.14 -17.34
C HIS A 130 -21.37 13.63 -17.29
N HIS A 131 -22.66 13.28 -17.12
CA HIS A 131 -23.17 11.98 -17.54
C HIS A 131 -23.00 11.89 -19.05
N GLN A 132 -22.01 11.14 -19.52
CA GLN A 132 -21.93 10.76 -20.92
C GLN A 132 -22.33 9.28 -21.02
N PRO A 133 -23.40 8.95 -21.75
CA PRO A 133 -23.82 7.57 -21.89
C PRO A 133 -22.78 6.80 -22.69
N LEU A 134 -22.33 5.68 -22.13
CA LEU A 134 -21.66 4.66 -22.91
C LEU A 134 -22.66 4.14 -23.95
N ARG A 135 -22.33 4.40 -25.21
CA ARG A 135 -23.01 3.89 -26.39
C ARG A 135 -23.15 2.37 -26.28
N ASP A 136 -24.38 1.89 -26.37
CA ASP A 136 -24.78 0.49 -26.37
C ASP A 136 -24.06 -0.27 -27.51
N ASN A 137 -23.42 -1.39 -27.19
CA ASN A 137 -22.98 -2.39 -28.17
C ASN A 137 -23.75 -3.70 -27.94
N ARG A 138 -25.07 -3.62 -28.06
CA ARG A 138 -25.93 -4.77 -28.33
C ARG A 138 -26.63 -4.58 -29.67
N SER A 139 -25.99 -5.02 -30.75
CA SER A 139 -26.66 -5.57 -31.94
C SER A 139 -25.65 -5.94 -33.02
N ARG A 140 -25.14 -7.18 -32.97
CA ARG A 140 -24.79 -7.98 -34.16
C ARG A 140 -24.36 -9.39 -33.72
N ASN A 141 -25.36 -10.23 -33.45
CA ASN A 141 -25.38 -11.63 -33.87
C ASN A 141 -26.73 -12.24 -33.53
N ARG A 142 -27.68 -11.99 -34.41
CA ARG A 142 -28.85 -12.83 -34.63
C ARG A 142 -29.31 -12.65 -36.07
N GLN A 143 -28.68 -13.36 -36.99
CA GLN A 143 -29.42 -13.94 -38.11
C GLN A 143 -29.23 -15.45 -37.99
N GLY A 144 -30.34 -16.14 -37.75
CA GLY A 144 -30.40 -17.59 -37.85
C GLY A 144 -30.84 -18.01 -39.25
N LEU A 145 -30.98 -19.33 -39.39
CA LEU A 145 -31.72 -20.08 -40.42
C LEU A 145 -31.02 -20.23 -41.78
N ARG A 146 -30.38 -21.39 -41.97
CA ARG A 146 -30.99 -22.52 -42.70
C ARG A 146 -30.30 -23.83 -42.33
#